data_AF-A0A1G5A451-F1
#
_entry.id   AF-A0A1G5A451-F1
#
_cell.length_a   1.000
_cell.length_b   1.000
_cell.length_c   1.000
_cell.angle_alpha   90.00
_cell.angle_beta   90.00
_cell.angle_gamma   90.00
#
_symmetry.space_group_name_H-M   'P 1'
#
loop_
_entity.id
_entity.type
_entity.pdbx_description
1 polymer ?
#
loop_
_entity_poly.entity_id
_entity_poly.type
_entity_poly.pdbx_seq_one_letter_code
_entity_poly.pdbx_strand_id
1 'polypeptide(L)'
;MIKPPVWTEDQLEKGRNAAIEVFRKRRMEEPLEEYLEAFDAYQSVIEELLESTVDLRELDSQLIDVVTDKNQLEVLRYLPGPPISADDLKTLADAVLTPSKLRANPLMAKSIAQIILNGIDRRRFPWVTEGREPTEAERSAAVLASAALLATSRAGTKRRTEDKDQQETEVMEMLAAAGLRRVSTRDIPVLSAAPGRGEFCAESRLGTRKADIVLGLWDGRVMPIECKVSNSSTNSVKRLNNDAAVKAVSWKSDFGTVQVIPAAVLSGVYKLHNLQDAQARGLTIFWSHDIAELIGWIASTK
;
A
#
# COMPACT_ATOMS: atom_id res chain seq x y z
N MET A 1 23.12 8.70 -27.88
CA MET A 1 22.39 8.17 -26.69
C MET A 1 22.94 8.86 -25.46
N ILE A 2 22.08 9.57 -24.73
CA ILE A 2 22.47 10.26 -23.49
C ILE A 2 22.58 9.23 -22.35
N LYS A 3 23.67 9.29 -21.57
CA LYS A 3 23.85 8.41 -20.42
C LYS A 3 22.84 8.79 -19.32
N PRO A 4 22.24 7.81 -18.60
CA PRO A 4 21.46 8.12 -17.41
C PRO A 4 22.34 8.82 -16.36
N PRO A 5 21.77 9.71 -15.53
CA PRO A 5 22.52 10.37 -14.47
C PRO A 5 23.07 9.33 -13.50
N VAL A 6 24.31 9.57 -13.06
CA VAL A 6 24.95 8.85 -11.96
C VAL A 6 25.32 9.90 -10.94
N TRP A 7 24.64 9.88 -9.80
CA TRP A 7 24.77 10.89 -8.77
C TRP A 7 25.99 10.61 -7.91
N THR A 8 26.71 11.69 -7.59
CA THR A 8 27.77 11.66 -6.57
C THR A 8 27.17 11.43 -5.19
N GLU A 9 28.03 11.05 -4.24
CA GLU A 9 27.63 10.90 -2.83
C GLU A 9 26.96 12.17 -2.29
N ASP A 10 27.55 13.34 -2.53
CA ASP A 10 27.02 14.63 -2.09
C ASP A 10 25.65 14.94 -2.71
N GLN A 11 25.44 14.61 -3.98
CA GLN A 11 24.15 14.80 -4.65
C GLN A 11 23.07 13.85 -4.10
N LEU A 12 23.42 12.58 -3.87
CA LEU A 12 22.51 11.62 -3.24
C LEU A 12 22.15 12.05 -1.82
N GLU A 13 23.13 12.53 -1.06
CA GLU A 13 22.95 13.02 0.31
C GLU A 13 22.07 14.26 0.36
N LYS A 14 22.28 15.22 -0.56
CA LYS A 14 21.43 16.41 -0.69
C LYS A 14 19.97 16.03 -1.00
N GLY A 15 19.75 15.17 -1.99
CA GLY A 15 18.40 14.70 -2.34
C GLY A 15 17.75 13.89 -1.21
N ARG A 16 18.53 13.04 -0.52
CA ARG A 16 18.07 12.28 0.65
C ARG A 16 17.58 13.22 1.76
N ASN A 17 18.34 14.27 2.07
CA ASN A 17 17.97 15.22 3.12
C ASN A 17 16.72 16.04 2.74
N ALA A 18 16.61 16.48 1.48
CA ALA A 18 15.40 17.14 0.98
C ALA A 18 14.16 16.21 1.04
N ALA A 19 14.31 14.94 0.66
CA ALA A 19 13.24 13.94 0.76
C ALA A 19 12.80 13.71 2.22
N ILE A 20 13.73 13.72 3.17
CA ILE A 20 13.45 13.63 4.61
C ILE A 20 12.68 14.86 5.10
N GLU A 21 13.06 16.07 4.69
CA GLU A 21 12.34 17.28 5.08
C GLU A 21 10.91 17.31 4.54
N VAL A 22 10.70 16.90 3.28
CA VAL A 22 9.35 16.73 2.72
C VAL A 22 8.55 15.70 3.51
N PHE A 23 9.16 14.57 3.87
CA PHE A 23 8.52 13.57 4.71
C PHE A 23 8.15 14.11 6.10
N ARG A 24 9.05 14.85 6.75
CA ARG A 24 8.78 15.47 8.05
C ARG A 24 7.61 16.44 7.96
N LYS A 25 7.61 17.32 6.96
CA LYS A 25 6.53 18.30 6.74
C LYS A 25 5.19 17.60 6.55
N ARG A 26 5.11 16.64 5.62
CA ARG A 26 3.88 15.87 5.36
C ARG A 26 3.34 15.18 6.61
N ARG A 27 4.22 14.65 7.47
CA ARG A 27 3.81 13.97 8.72
C ARG A 27 3.37 14.93 9.82
N MET A 28 3.83 16.17 9.81
CA MET A 28 3.36 17.20 10.74
C MET A 28 2.04 17.83 10.28
N GLU A 29 1.76 17.80 8.98
CA GLU A 29 0.55 18.35 8.35
C GLU A 29 -0.55 17.30 8.15
N GLU A 30 -0.35 16.07 8.63
CA GLU A 30 -1.31 14.99 8.45
C GLU A 30 -2.65 15.33 9.14
N PRO A 31 -3.77 15.32 8.40
CA PRO A 31 -5.04 15.81 8.91
C PRO A 31 -5.58 14.90 10.02
N LEU A 32 -5.69 15.45 11.23
CA LEU A 32 -6.38 14.80 12.35
C LEU A 32 -7.83 14.45 11.99
N GLU A 33 -8.45 15.24 11.11
CA GLU A 33 -9.82 15.03 10.65
C GLU A 33 -10.06 13.64 10.07
N GLU A 34 -9.10 13.08 9.33
CA GLU A 34 -9.27 11.74 8.75
C GLU A 34 -9.32 10.64 9.81
N TYR A 35 -8.61 10.83 10.91
CA TYR A 35 -8.69 9.92 12.06
C TYR A 35 -10.04 10.07 12.75
N LEU A 36 -10.54 11.30 12.93
CA LEU A 36 -11.82 11.58 13.56
C LEU A 36 -13.00 11.05 12.74
N GLU A 37 -13.01 11.29 11.42
CA GLU A 37 -14.02 10.74 10.50
C GLU A 37 -14.03 9.21 10.53
N ALA A 38 -12.84 8.57 10.53
CA ALA A 38 -12.75 7.12 10.64
C ALA A 38 -13.25 6.63 12.01
N PHE A 39 -12.93 7.35 13.09
CA PHE A 39 -13.37 7.05 14.44
C PHE A 39 -14.90 7.06 14.51
N ASP A 40 -15.54 8.14 14.06
CA ASP A 40 -17.00 8.31 14.10
C ASP A 40 -17.69 7.22 13.27
N ALA A 41 -17.17 6.93 12.07
CA ALA A 41 -17.70 5.88 11.22
C ALA A 41 -17.62 4.50 11.88
N TYR A 42 -16.48 4.14 12.48
CA TYR A 42 -16.34 2.85 13.15
C TYR A 42 -17.12 2.78 14.46
N GLN A 43 -17.26 3.89 15.18
CA GLN A 43 -18.12 3.97 16.35
C GLN A 43 -19.55 3.57 15.98
N SER A 44 -20.12 4.15 14.91
CA SER A 44 -21.47 3.81 14.45
C SER A 44 -21.60 2.32 14.09
N VAL A 45 -20.63 1.74 13.39
CA VAL A 45 -20.67 0.32 12.99
C VAL A 45 -20.56 -0.61 14.21
N ILE A 46 -19.75 -0.25 15.22
CA ILE A 46 -19.65 -1.05 16.46
C ILE A 46 -20.96 -0.96 17.25
N GLU A 47 -21.54 0.23 17.37
CA GLU A 47 -22.82 0.42 18.05
C GLU A 47 -23.93 -0.39 17.38
N GLU A 48 -24.01 -0.37 16.05
CA GLU A 48 -24.94 -1.17 15.25
C GLU A 48 -24.71 -2.68 15.45
N LEU A 49 -23.45 -3.13 15.45
CA LEU A 49 -23.11 -4.53 15.70
C LEU A 49 -23.57 -4.97 17.10
N LEU A 50 -23.28 -4.17 18.12
CA LEU A 50 -23.68 -4.48 19.49
C LEU A 50 -25.20 -4.45 19.65
N GLU A 51 -25.89 -3.47 19.07
CA GLU A 51 -27.35 -3.38 19.14
C GLU A 51 -28.04 -4.55 18.45
N SER A 52 -27.66 -4.86 17.21
CA SER A 52 -28.26 -5.95 16.42
C SER A 52 -28.02 -7.34 17.03
N THR A 53 -26.90 -7.53 17.73
CA THR A 53 -26.52 -8.83 18.32
C THR A 53 -26.80 -8.93 19.82
N VAL A 54 -27.51 -7.95 20.40
CA VAL A 54 -27.79 -7.88 21.84
C VAL A 54 -26.51 -7.99 22.67
N ASP A 55 -25.58 -7.09 22.36
CA ASP A 55 -24.22 -7.00 22.87
C ASP A 55 -23.44 -8.31 22.67
N LEU A 56 -23.49 -8.86 21.46
CA LEU A 56 -22.85 -10.12 21.01
C LEU A 56 -23.45 -11.40 21.60
N ARG A 57 -24.42 -11.31 22.53
CA ARG A 57 -25.05 -12.50 23.15
C ARG A 57 -25.89 -13.30 22.17
N GLU A 58 -26.48 -12.64 21.18
CA GLU A 58 -27.33 -13.24 20.15
C GLU A 58 -26.67 -13.23 18.76
N LEU A 59 -25.33 -13.17 18.71
CA LEU A 59 -24.57 -13.15 17.45
C LEU A 59 -24.96 -14.29 16.49
N ASP A 60 -25.19 -15.49 17.01
CA ASP A 60 -25.57 -16.65 16.20
C ASP A 60 -26.84 -16.44 15.38
N SER A 61 -27.78 -15.64 15.88
CA SER A 61 -29.06 -15.37 15.20
C SER A 61 -28.90 -14.39 14.02
N GLN A 62 -28.00 -13.42 14.16
CA GLN A 62 -27.70 -12.40 13.15
C GLN A 62 -26.47 -12.74 12.31
N LEU A 63 -25.86 -13.90 12.54
CA LEU A 63 -24.50 -14.20 12.11
C LEU A 63 -24.29 -13.99 10.60
N ILE A 64 -25.22 -14.48 9.79
CA ILE A 64 -25.11 -14.38 8.32
C ILE A 64 -25.14 -12.93 7.86
N ASP A 65 -25.99 -12.09 8.45
CA ASP A 65 -26.08 -10.69 8.08
C ASP A 65 -24.79 -9.95 8.50
N VAL A 66 -24.33 -10.19 9.73
CA VAL A 66 -23.07 -9.64 10.25
C VAL A 66 -21.86 -10.01 9.39
N VAL A 67 -21.67 -11.30 9.04
CA VAL A 67 -20.48 -11.71 8.28
C VAL A 67 -20.57 -11.42 6.79
N THR A 68 -21.77 -11.11 6.26
CA THR A 68 -21.95 -10.76 4.85
C THR A 68 -21.90 -9.25 4.61
N ASP A 69 -22.12 -8.44 5.65
CA ASP A 69 -21.81 -7.02 5.64
C ASP A 69 -20.30 -6.79 5.77
N LYS A 70 -19.75 -5.96 4.89
CA LYS A 70 -18.30 -5.71 4.82
C LYS A 70 -17.79 -4.94 6.05
N ASN A 71 -18.54 -3.96 6.52
CA ASN A 71 -18.14 -3.10 7.62
C ASN A 71 -18.28 -3.86 8.95
N GLN A 72 -19.38 -4.59 9.13
CA GLN A 72 -19.58 -5.41 10.32
C GLN A 72 -18.57 -6.57 10.39
N LEU A 73 -18.26 -7.26 9.29
CA LEU A 73 -17.21 -8.28 9.26
C LEU A 73 -15.82 -7.69 9.57
N GLU A 74 -15.53 -6.46 9.11
CA GLU A 74 -14.31 -5.77 9.48
C GLU A 74 -14.26 -5.52 10.99
N VAL A 75 -15.30 -4.92 11.57
CA VAL A 75 -15.38 -4.66 13.01
C VAL A 75 -15.29 -5.96 13.83
N LEU A 76 -16.01 -7.01 13.42
CA LEU A 76 -16.05 -8.30 14.10
C LEU A 76 -14.63 -8.88 14.25
N ARG A 77 -13.76 -8.69 13.25
CA ARG A 77 -12.36 -9.15 13.27
C ARG A 77 -11.44 -8.34 14.20
N TYR A 78 -11.88 -7.18 14.67
CA TYR A 78 -11.15 -6.33 15.62
C TYR A 78 -11.64 -6.46 17.07
N LEU A 79 -12.70 -7.26 17.32
CA LEU A 79 -13.09 -7.63 18.69
C LEU A 79 -12.03 -8.48 19.41
N PRO A 80 -11.29 -9.38 18.74
CA PRO A 80 -10.20 -10.13 19.36
C PRO A 80 -9.03 -9.25 19.80
N GLY A 81 -8.33 -9.69 20.84
CA GLY A 81 -7.08 -9.09 21.31
C GLY A 81 -5.94 -10.10 21.21
N PRO A 82 -5.08 -10.06 20.16
CA PRO A 82 -4.99 -9.05 19.08
C PRO A 82 -6.01 -9.23 17.93
N PRO A 83 -6.27 -8.19 17.10
CA PRO A 83 -7.12 -8.28 15.91
C PRO A 83 -6.64 -9.31 14.89
N ILE A 84 -7.58 -9.87 14.12
CA ILE A 84 -7.29 -10.91 13.11
C ILE A 84 -7.37 -10.30 11.70
N SER A 85 -6.33 -10.49 10.87
CA SER A 85 -6.34 -10.00 9.48
C SER A 85 -7.32 -10.80 8.59
N ALA A 86 -7.64 -10.29 7.39
CA ALA A 86 -8.61 -10.96 6.50
C ALA A 86 -8.06 -12.30 6.03
N ASP A 87 -6.76 -12.32 5.75
CA ASP A 87 -6.07 -13.49 5.25
C ASP A 87 -5.83 -14.50 6.38
N ASP A 88 -5.48 -14.05 7.58
CA ASP A 88 -5.39 -14.93 8.75
C ASP A 88 -6.76 -15.57 9.05
N LEU A 89 -7.85 -14.81 9.00
CA LEU A 89 -9.17 -15.36 9.24
C LEU A 89 -9.55 -16.42 8.20
N LYS A 90 -9.26 -16.19 6.90
CA LYS A 90 -9.48 -17.20 5.85
C LYS A 90 -8.71 -18.48 6.14
N THR A 91 -7.46 -18.37 6.58
CA THR A 91 -6.62 -19.53 6.89
C THR A 91 -7.06 -20.26 8.15
N LEU A 92 -7.35 -19.53 9.24
CA LEU A 92 -7.77 -20.12 10.51
C LEU A 92 -9.13 -20.81 10.42
N ALA A 93 -10.06 -20.23 9.64
CA ALA A 93 -11.42 -20.74 9.49
C ALA A 93 -11.61 -21.68 8.30
N ASP A 94 -10.56 -21.91 7.49
CA ASP A 94 -10.65 -22.56 6.17
C ASP A 94 -11.82 -21.99 5.34
N ALA A 95 -11.85 -20.66 5.20
CA ALA A 95 -13.02 -19.91 4.77
C ALA A 95 -12.78 -19.03 3.54
N VAL A 96 -13.87 -18.80 2.79
CA VAL A 96 -13.95 -17.80 1.72
C VAL A 96 -14.93 -16.71 2.17
N LEU A 97 -14.41 -15.50 2.41
CA LEU A 97 -15.16 -14.38 3.01
C LEU A 97 -16.08 -13.64 2.02
N THR A 98 -16.51 -14.27 0.93
CA THR A 98 -17.46 -13.62 0.00
C THR A 98 -18.89 -13.81 0.47
N PRO A 99 -19.77 -12.79 0.35
CA PRO A 99 -21.15 -12.90 0.84
C PRO A 99 -21.91 -14.11 0.29
N SER A 100 -21.70 -14.43 -0.99
CA SER A 100 -22.35 -15.59 -1.63
C SER A 100 -21.90 -16.93 -1.04
N LYS A 101 -20.61 -17.09 -0.70
CA LYS A 101 -20.09 -18.32 -0.10
C LYS A 101 -20.52 -18.47 1.36
N LEU A 102 -20.54 -17.38 2.11
CA LEU A 102 -20.97 -17.37 3.51
C LEU A 102 -22.46 -17.72 3.65
N ARG A 103 -23.32 -17.16 2.78
CA ARG A 103 -24.76 -17.53 2.74
C ARG A 103 -24.97 -18.99 2.35
N ALA A 104 -24.18 -19.51 1.41
CA ALA A 104 -24.28 -20.88 0.96
C ALA A 104 -23.73 -21.90 1.97
N ASN A 105 -22.91 -21.47 2.93
CA ASN A 105 -22.30 -22.34 3.93
C ASN A 105 -22.38 -21.73 5.35
N PRO A 106 -23.51 -21.90 6.06
CA PRO A 106 -23.67 -21.41 7.43
C PRO A 106 -22.66 -21.97 8.43
N LEU A 107 -22.12 -23.18 8.21
CA LEU A 107 -21.07 -23.74 9.07
C LEU A 107 -19.76 -22.97 8.96
N MET A 108 -19.44 -22.45 7.77
CA MET A 108 -18.29 -21.58 7.56
C MET A 108 -18.44 -20.26 8.31
N ALA A 109 -19.64 -19.67 8.28
CA ALA A 109 -19.94 -18.47 9.05
C ALA A 109 -19.80 -18.72 10.57
N LYS A 110 -20.28 -19.86 11.07
CA LYS A 110 -20.11 -20.27 12.47
C LYS A 110 -18.65 -20.46 12.86
N SER A 111 -17.84 -21.08 11.99
CA SER A 111 -16.40 -21.22 12.21
C SER A 111 -15.71 -19.87 12.39
N ILE A 112 -16.05 -18.89 11.55
CA ILE A 112 -15.55 -17.51 11.64
C ILE A 112 -15.91 -16.89 13.00
N ALA A 113 -17.18 -16.93 13.39
CA ALA A 113 -17.61 -16.37 14.68
C ALA A 113 -16.94 -17.05 15.86
N GLN A 114 -16.82 -18.39 15.82
CA GLN A 114 -16.16 -19.14 16.90
C GLN A 114 -14.70 -18.73 17.07
N ILE A 115 -13.94 -18.60 15.97
CA ILE A 115 -12.54 -18.16 16.02
C ILE A 115 -12.42 -16.76 16.62
N ILE A 116 -13.31 -15.85 16.23
CA ILE A 116 -13.33 -14.48 16.74
C ILE A 116 -13.68 -14.47 18.23
N LEU A 117 -14.77 -15.12 18.63
CA LEU A 117 -15.21 -15.14 20.04
C LEU A 117 -14.22 -15.86 20.95
N ASN A 118 -13.51 -16.89 20.46
CA ASN A 118 -12.43 -17.55 21.21
C ASN A 118 -11.27 -16.59 21.50
N GLY A 119 -10.99 -15.66 20.59
CA GLY A 119 -9.94 -14.66 20.72
C GLY A 119 -10.41 -13.34 21.34
N ILE A 120 -11.68 -13.23 21.76
CA ILE A 120 -12.27 -11.95 22.17
C ILE A 120 -11.44 -11.25 23.25
N ASP A 121 -11.27 -9.94 23.09
CA ASP A 121 -10.59 -9.14 24.10
C ASP A 121 -11.46 -9.02 25.35
N ARG A 122 -11.16 -9.87 26.35
CA ARG A 122 -11.91 -9.96 27.61
C ARG A 122 -11.85 -8.68 28.44
N ARG A 123 -10.92 -7.76 28.18
CA ARG A 123 -10.88 -6.46 28.85
C ARG A 123 -11.85 -5.48 28.22
N ARG A 124 -12.06 -5.56 26.90
CA ARG A 124 -13.05 -4.73 26.18
C ARG A 124 -14.46 -5.32 26.28
N PHE A 125 -14.59 -6.65 26.25
CA PHE A 125 -15.89 -7.34 26.22
C PHE A 125 -16.04 -8.36 27.37
N PRO A 126 -15.90 -7.96 28.65
CA PRO A 126 -15.92 -8.89 29.79
C PRO A 126 -17.24 -9.68 29.89
N TRP A 127 -18.36 -9.04 29.56
CA TRP A 127 -19.69 -9.63 29.66
C TRP A 127 -19.91 -10.84 28.73
N VAL A 128 -19.19 -10.91 27.61
CA VAL A 128 -19.28 -12.05 26.67
C VAL A 128 -18.73 -13.31 27.33
N THR A 129 -17.58 -13.21 28.00
CA THR A 129 -17.00 -14.34 28.72
C THR A 129 -17.71 -14.67 30.02
N GLU A 130 -18.32 -13.67 30.65
CA GLU A 130 -19.06 -13.82 31.90
C GLU A 130 -20.51 -14.27 31.69
N GLY A 131 -21.00 -14.28 30.44
CA GLY A 131 -22.35 -14.71 30.09
C GLY A 131 -23.44 -13.81 30.68
N ARG A 132 -23.20 -12.49 30.73
CA ARG A 132 -24.11 -11.50 31.32
C ARG A 132 -24.34 -10.31 30.39
N GLU A 133 -25.18 -9.38 30.85
CA GLU A 133 -25.35 -8.08 30.20
C GLU A 133 -24.19 -7.14 30.55
N PRO A 134 -23.74 -6.31 29.59
CA PRO A 134 -22.84 -5.22 29.91
C PRO A 134 -23.55 -4.14 30.73
N THR A 135 -22.80 -3.48 31.59
CA THR A 135 -23.19 -2.16 32.07
C THR A 135 -23.03 -1.13 30.95
N GLU A 136 -23.75 -0.01 31.05
CA GLU A 136 -23.62 1.11 30.10
C GLU A 136 -22.18 1.62 29.98
N ALA A 137 -21.45 1.63 31.11
CA ALA A 137 -20.05 2.02 31.16
C ALA A 137 -19.14 1.03 30.41
N GLU A 138 -19.35 -0.28 30.59
CA GLU A 138 -18.59 -1.31 29.85
C GLU A 138 -18.87 -1.23 28.36
N ARG A 139 -20.15 -1.10 27.96
CA ARG A 139 -20.54 -0.98 26.55
C ARG A 139 -19.89 0.25 25.91
N SER A 140 -20.00 1.41 26.56
CA SER A 140 -19.42 2.67 26.05
C SER A 140 -17.89 2.59 25.94
N ALA A 141 -17.23 1.99 26.93
CA ALA A 141 -15.78 1.80 26.90
C ALA A 141 -15.34 0.85 25.77
N ALA A 142 -16.10 -0.23 25.52
CA ALA A 142 -15.82 -1.18 24.46
C ALA A 142 -15.95 -0.54 23.06
N VAL A 143 -16.99 0.28 22.87
CA VAL A 143 -17.21 1.07 21.64
C VAL A 143 -16.05 2.02 21.41
N LEU A 144 -15.75 2.89 22.39
CA LEU A 144 -14.66 3.88 22.31
C LEU A 144 -13.32 3.21 22.00
N ALA A 145 -12.96 2.17 22.74
CA ALA A 145 -11.68 1.48 22.57
C ALA A 145 -11.57 0.78 21.21
N SER A 146 -12.65 0.17 20.73
CA SER A 146 -12.67 -0.54 19.45
C SER A 146 -12.65 0.42 18.27
N ALA A 147 -13.41 1.52 18.34
CA ALA A 147 -13.41 2.58 17.33
C ALA A 147 -12.03 3.22 17.21
N ALA A 148 -11.38 3.55 18.34
CA ALA A 148 -10.02 4.10 18.35
C ALA A 148 -8.99 3.14 17.73
N LEU A 149 -9.09 1.84 18.02
CA LEU A 149 -8.21 0.81 17.46
C LEU A 149 -8.36 0.69 15.94
N LEU A 150 -9.60 0.62 15.46
CA LEU A 150 -9.94 0.54 14.03
C LEU A 150 -9.51 1.80 13.29
N ALA A 151 -9.84 2.99 13.80
CA ALA A 151 -9.46 4.27 13.22
C ALA A 151 -7.93 4.41 13.09
N THR A 152 -7.18 4.01 14.12
CA THR A 152 -5.71 4.02 14.09
C THR A 152 -5.16 3.07 13.02
N SER A 153 -5.71 1.85 12.95
CA SER A 153 -5.31 0.86 11.93
C SER A 153 -5.63 1.35 10.51
N ARG A 154 -6.79 1.98 10.33
CA ARG A 154 -7.25 2.54 9.07
C ARG A 154 -6.36 3.70 8.63
N ALA A 155 -6.09 4.67 9.49
CA ALA A 155 -5.18 5.78 9.21
C ALA A 155 -3.79 5.28 8.81
N GLY A 156 -3.24 4.31 9.55
CA GLY A 156 -1.95 3.71 9.21
C GLY A 156 -1.92 2.94 7.88
N THR A 157 -3.04 2.35 7.48
CA THR A 157 -3.16 1.64 6.19
C THR A 157 -3.37 2.60 5.03
N LYS A 158 -4.29 3.58 5.19
CA LYS A 158 -4.57 4.64 4.23
C LYS A 158 -3.30 5.41 3.88
N ARG A 159 -2.56 5.88 4.90
CA ARG A 159 -1.24 6.51 4.75
C ARG A 159 -0.28 5.71 3.85
N ARG A 160 -0.21 4.39 4.01
CA ARG A 160 0.71 3.53 3.23
C ARG A 160 0.28 3.36 1.79
N THR A 161 -1.02 3.30 1.53
CA THR A 161 -1.58 3.09 0.19
C THR A 161 -1.58 4.39 -0.60
N GLU A 162 -2.04 5.48 0.01
CA GLU A 162 -2.10 6.80 -0.64
C GLU A 162 -0.72 7.31 -0.98
N ASP A 163 0.25 7.22 -0.07
CA ASP A 163 1.64 7.63 -0.35
C ASP A 163 2.18 6.95 -1.64
N LYS A 164 1.83 5.68 -1.86
CA LYS A 164 2.26 4.90 -3.03
C LYS A 164 1.49 5.29 -4.29
N ASP A 165 0.17 5.22 -4.25
CA ASP A 165 -0.70 5.42 -5.43
C ASP A 165 -0.66 6.88 -5.90
N GLN A 166 -0.53 7.83 -4.97
CA GLN A 166 -0.35 9.24 -5.26
C GLN A 166 0.98 9.48 -5.98
N GLN A 167 2.08 8.86 -5.55
CA GLN A 167 3.38 9.03 -6.22
C GLN A 167 3.35 8.50 -7.66
N GLU A 168 2.79 7.31 -7.90
CA GLU A 168 2.66 6.76 -9.26
C GLU A 168 1.83 7.69 -10.15
N THR A 169 0.73 8.22 -9.61
CA THR A 169 -0.16 9.16 -10.31
C THR A 169 0.54 10.47 -10.65
N GLU A 170 1.22 11.09 -9.68
CA GLU A 170 1.98 12.33 -9.86
C GLU A 170 3.06 12.17 -10.95
N VAL A 171 3.80 11.06 -10.95
CA VAL A 171 4.82 10.79 -11.98
C VAL A 171 4.17 10.68 -13.36
N MET A 172 3.05 9.96 -13.50
CA MET A 172 2.34 9.84 -14.78
C MET A 172 1.77 11.17 -15.27
N GLU A 173 1.22 11.99 -14.37
CA GLU A 173 0.71 13.32 -14.70
C GLU A 173 1.83 14.25 -15.16
N MET A 174 2.99 14.23 -14.50
CA MET A 174 4.15 15.01 -14.91
C MET A 174 4.72 14.56 -16.26
N LEU A 175 4.72 13.24 -16.55
CA LEU A 175 5.07 12.73 -17.88
C LEU A 175 4.09 13.23 -18.94
N ALA A 176 2.79 13.19 -18.67
CA ALA A 176 1.77 13.70 -19.59
C ALA A 176 1.90 15.21 -19.82
N ALA A 177 2.10 15.99 -18.76
CA ALA A 177 2.32 17.44 -18.82
C ALA A 177 3.60 17.80 -19.61
N ALA A 178 4.63 16.94 -19.57
CA ALA A 178 5.85 17.07 -20.36
C ALA A 178 5.68 16.68 -21.84
N GLY A 179 4.47 16.36 -22.29
CA GLY A 179 4.15 16.03 -23.67
C GLY A 179 4.37 14.57 -24.04
N LEU A 180 4.53 13.67 -23.07
CA LEU A 180 4.51 12.23 -23.32
C LEU A 180 3.08 11.70 -23.38
N ARG A 181 2.85 10.70 -24.22
CA ARG A 181 1.51 10.16 -24.46
C ARG A 181 1.26 8.89 -23.67
N ARG A 182 0.22 8.88 -22.83
CA ARG A 182 -0.23 7.67 -22.15
C ARG A 182 -0.88 6.69 -23.13
N VAL A 183 -0.51 5.42 -23.06
CA VAL A 183 -1.08 4.31 -23.83
C VAL A 183 -1.60 3.20 -22.91
N SER A 184 -2.38 2.27 -23.46
CA SER A 184 -2.94 1.14 -22.70
C SER A 184 -1.84 0.24 -22.14
N THR A 185 -2.05 -0.27 -20.92
CA THR A 185 -1.19 -1.28 -20.31
C THR A 185 -1.25 -2.58 -21.10
N ARG A 186 -0.15 -3.34 -21.08
CA ARG A 186 -0.01 -4.60 -21.80
C ARG A 186 1.12 -5.42 -21.21
N ASP A 187 1.15 -6.70 -21.55
CA ASP A 187 2.35 -7.49 -21.33
C ASP A 187 3.43 -7.15 -22.37
N ILE A 188 4.67 -7.02 -21.91
CA ILE A 188 5.82 -6.61 -22.72
C ILE A 188 6.91 -7.69 -22.58
N PRO A 189 6.75 -8.85 -23.23
CA PRO A 189 7.74 -9.93 -23.16
C PRO A 189 9.03 -9.59 -23.92
N VAL A 190 8.97 -8.68 -24.89
CA VAL A 190 10.08 -8.23 -25.74
C VAL A 190 10.01 -6.72 -25.96
N LEU A 191 11.15 -6.09 -26.26
CA LEU A 191 11.24 -4.63 -26.40
C LEU A 191 10.35 -4.04 -27.51
N SER A 192 10.09 -4.77 -28.60
CA SER A 192 9.21 -4.31 -29.67
C SER A 192 7.73 -4.16 -29.25
N ALA A 193 7.35 -4.76 -28.11
CA ALA A 193 6.02 -4.62 -27.53
C ALA A 193 5.92 -3.46 -26.51
N ALA A 194 7.04 -2.80 -26.20
CA ALA A 194 7.07 -1.67 -25.27
C ALA A 194 6.34 -0.45 -25.86
N PRO A 195 5.96 0.55 -25.03
CA PRO A 195 5.48 1.83 -25.52
C PRO A 195 6.44 2.44 -26.55
N GLY A 196 5.88 3.11 -27.55
CA GLY A 196 6.65 3.81 -28.57
C GLY A 196 7.46 4.99 -28.01
N ARG A 197 8.22 5.67 -28.89
CA ARG A 197 8.99 6.85 -28.51
C ARG A 197 8.08 7.95 -27.97
N GLY A 198 8.36 8.42 -26.76
CA GLY A 198 7.55 9.43 -26.09
C GLY A 198 6.20 8.92 -25.58
N GLU A 199 6.01 7.59 -25.52
CA GLU A 199 4.81 6.96 -24.99
C GLU A 199 5.11 6.27 -23.66
N PHE A 200 4.14 6.22 -22.76
CA PHE A 200 4.25 5.46 -21.51
C PHE A 200 2.96 4.75 -21.17
N CYS A 201 3.05 3.69 -20.37
CA CYS A 201 1.89 3.03 -19.78
C CYS A 201 2.10 2.83 -18.27
N ALA A 202 0.99 2.68 -17.54
CA ALA A 202 0.99 2.32 -16.12
C ALA A 202 1.46 0.85 -15.92
N GLU A 203 1.25 0.31 -14.72
CA GLU A 203 1.80 -0.98 -14.30
C GLU A 203 1.68 -2.05 -15.39
N SER A 204 2.83 -2.54 -15.83
CA SER A 204 2.94 -3.51 -16.92
C SER A 204 4.09 -4.48 -16.64
N ARG A 205 3.92 -5.73 -17.05
CA ARG A 205 5.00 -6.72 -17.00
C ARG A 205 5.96 -6.46 -18.15
N LEU A 206 7.22 -6.18 -17.83
CA LEU A 206 8.33 -6.01 -18.77
C LEU A 206 9.32 -7.16 -18.55
N GLY A 207 9.38 -8.09 -19.50
CA GLY A 207 10.15 -9.33 -19.37
C GLY A 207 9.66 -10.15 -18.18
N THR A 208 10.57 -10.45 -17.26
CA THR A 208 10.27 -11.28 -16.09
C THR A 208 9.71 -10.52 -14.89
N ARG A 209 9.68 -9.17 -14.93
CA ARG A 209 9.30 -8.33 -13.78
C ARG A 209 8.26 -7.28 -14.15
N LYS A 210 7.42 -6.91 -13.19
CA LYS A 210 6.52 -5.75 -13.32
C LYS A 210 7.26 -4.46 -13.00
N ALA A 211 7.00 -3.43 -13.80
CA ALA A 211 7.35 -2.04 -13.52
C ALA A 211 6.08 -1.25 -13.21
N ASP A 212 6.17 -0.27 -12.32
CA ASP A 212 5.03 0.61 -11.99
C ASP A 212 4.67 1.49 -13.20
N ILE A 213 5.68 1.95 -13.94
CA ILE A 213 5.52 2.67 -15.22
C ILE A 213 6.54 2.11 -16.23
N VAL A 214 6.13 1.94 -17.48
CA VAL A 214 7.05 1.65 -18.59
C VAL A 214 6.99 2.78 -19.59
N LEU A 215 8.15 3.34 -19.94
CA LEU A 215 8.30 4.48 -20.83
C LEU A 215 9.18 4.11 -22.04
N GLY A 216 8.75 4.45 -23.25
CA GLY A 216 9.61 4.48 -24.44
C GLY A 216 10.31 5.85 -24.54
N LEU A 217 11.63 5.88 -24.37
CA LEU A 217 12.44 7.09 -24.51
C LEU A 217 12.50 7.54 -25.98
N TRP A 218 12.81 8.81 -26.19
CA TRP A 218 12.83 9.39 -27.54
C TRP A 218 13.94 8.80 -28.42
N ASP A 219 15.06 8.40 -27.82
CA ASP A 219 16.16 7.73 -28.53
C ASP A 219 15.92 6.23 -28.80
N GLY A 220 14.73 5.70 -28.46
CA GLY A 220 14.32 4.32 -28.74
C GLY A 220 14.66 3.30 -27.65
N ARG A 221 15.28 3.72 -26.55
CA ARG A 221 15.45 2.87 -25.35
C ARG A 221 14.15 2.77 -24.55
N VAL A 222 14.04 1.76 -23.69
CA VAL A 222 12.91 1.57 -22.77
C VAL A 222 13.33 1.87 -21.34
N MET A 223 12.52 2.61 -20.60
CA MET A 223 12.76 3.00 -19.22
C MET A 223 11.65 2.43 -18.32
N PRO A 224 11.86 1.27 -17.68
CA PRO A 224 11.00 0.86 -16.58
C PRO A 224 11.29 1.71 -15.34
N ILE A 225 10.23 2.25 -14.74
CA ILE A 225 10.30 3.15 -13.58
C ILE A 225 9.57 2.48 -12.41
N GLU A 226 10.23 2.45 -11.25
CA GLU A 226 9.66 2.04 -9.98
C GLU A 226 9.42 3.26 -9.07
N CYS A 227 8.20 3.44 -8.59
CA CYS A 227 7.86 4.46 -7.60
C CYS A 227 7.99 3.84 -6.20
N LYS A 228 8.94 4.32 -5.41
CA LYS A 228 9.18 3.80 -4.05
C LYS A 228 9.06 4.91 -3.03
N VAL A 229 8.14 4.68 -2.09
CA VAL A 229 8.04 5.45 -0.85
C VAL A 229 8.58 4.63 0.32
N SER A 230 9.38 5.26 1.17
CA SER A 230 9.91 4.64 2.39
C SER A 230 9.67 5.51 3.62
N ASN A 231 9.05 4.94 4.65
CA ASN A 231 8.81 5.63 5.93
C ASN A 231 9.95 5.46 6.94
N SER A 232 10.92 4.58 6.67
CA SER A 232 12.07 4.36 7.56
C SER A 232 13.28 3.84 6.82
N SER A 233 14.47 4.18 7.33
CA SER A 233 15.74 3.73 6.76
C SER A 233 15.94 2.21 6.79
N THR A 234 15.24 1.50 7.67
CA THR A 234 15.33 0.04 7.77
C THR A 234 14.44 -0.64 6.73
N ASN A 235 13.20 -0.16 6.58
CA ASN A 235 12.28 -0.68 5.57
C ASN A 235 12.73 -0.33 4.14
N SER A 236 13.51 0.75 3.96
CA SER A 236 14.03 1.16 2.66
C SER A 236 14.88 0.08 1.99
N VAL A 237 15.61 -0.74 2.76
CA VAL A 237 16.46 -1.84 2.22
C VAL A 237 15.60 -2.84 1.44
N LYS A 238 14.46 -3.24 2.03
CA LYS A 238 13.53 -4.16 1.39
C LYS A 238 12.92 -3.59 0.11
N ARG A 239 12.60 -2.29 0.11
CA ARG A 239 11.88 -1.61 -0.98
C ARG A 239 12.79 -1.15 -2.12
N LEU A 240 14.04 -0.79 -1.83
CA LEU A 240 15.02 -0.31 -2.81
C LEU A 240 15.96 -1.44 -3.24
N ASN A 241 16.81 -1.92 -2.33
CA ASN A 241 17.89 -2.83 -2.66
C ASN A 241 17.39 -4.24 -2.99
N ASN A 242 16.42 -4.75 -2.23
CA ASN A 242 15.90 -6.11 -2.43
C ASN A 242 14.74 -6.19 -3.43
N ASP A 243 14.27 -5.05 -3.94
CA ASP A 243 13.16 -4.98 -4.89
C ASP A 243 13.57 -4.20 -6.15
N ALA A 244 13.54 -2.86 -6.13
CA ALA A 244 13.82 -2.04 -7.32
C ALA A 244 15.21 -2.31 -7.95
N ALA A 245 16.26 -2.43 -7.14
CA ALA A 245 17.60 -2.74 -7.64
C ALA A 245 17.74 -4.20 -8.13
N VAL A 246 16.98 -5.14 -7.56
CA VAL A 246 16.90 -6.52 -8.09
C VAL A 246 16.21 -6.51 -9.45
N LYS A 247 15.10 -5.79 -9.58
CA LYS A 247 14.39 -5.63 -10.86
C LYS A 247 15.27 -4.96 -11.92
N ALA A 248 16.05 -3.94 -11.55
CA ALA A 248 17.01 -3.31 -12.45
C ALA A 248 18.01 -4.30 -13.06
N VAL A 249 18.60 -5.16 -12.22
CA VAL A 249 19.50 -6.23 -12.68
C VAL A 249 18.75 -7.20 -13.60
N SER A 250 17.53 -7.59 -13.24
CA SER A 250 16.67 -8.48 -14.03
C SER A 250 16.40 -7.91 -15.43
N TRP A 251 15.93 -6.66 -15.53
CA TRP A 251 15.64 -6.04 -16.82
C TRP A 251 16.89 -5.88 -17.69
N LYS A 252 18.04 -5.54 -17.09
CA LYS A 252 19.31 -5.48 -17.83
C LYS A 252 19.77 -6.84 -18.32
N SER A 253 19.50 -7.91 -17.56
CA SER A 253 19.75 -9.28 -17.99
C SER A 253 18.81 -9.69 -19.13
N ASP A 254 17.52 -9.35 -19.02
CA ASP A 254 16.49 -9.74 -20.00
C ASP A 254 16.68 -8.99 -21.34
N PHE A 255 17.09 -7.72 -21.30
CA PHE A 255 17.03 -6.82 -22.47
C PHE A 255 18.35 -6.14 -22.84
N GLY A 256 19.42 -6.42 -22.10
CA GLY A 256 20.74 -5.83 -22.30
C GLY A 256 20.92 -4.46 -21.65
N THR A 257 22.17 -4.07 -21.43
CA THR A 257 22.53 -2.87 -20.64
C THR A 257 22.39 -1.55 -21.39
N VAL A 258 22.23 -1.60 -22.73
CA VAL A 258 22.10 -0.42 -23.59
C VAL A 258 20.64 -0.07 -23.84
N GLN A 259 19.79 -1.08 -24.02
CA GLN A 259 18.42 -0.90 -24.50
C GLN A 259 17.44 -0.51 -23.40
N VAL A 260 17.75 -0.84 -22.14
CA VAL A 260 16.90 -0.51 -21.00
C VAL A 260 17.60 0.37 -19.98
N ILE A 261 16.85 1.34 -19.46
CA ILE A 261 17.28 2.25 -18.39
C ILE A 261 16.35 2.05 -17.19
N PRO A 262 16.63 1.08 -16.30
CA PRO A 262 15.89 0.97 -15.05
C PRO A 262 16.04 2.22 -14.22
N ALA A 263 14.93 2.72 -13.71
CA ALA A 263 14.91 3.89 -12.84
C ALA A 263 14.00 3.70 -11.64
N ALA A 264 14.25 4.47 -10.60
CA ALA A 264 13.34 4.61 -9.48
C ALA A 264 13.11 6.08 -9.14
N VAL A 265 11.85 6.43 -8.87
CA VAL A 265 11.45 7.71 -8.30
C VAL A 265 11.22 7.49 -6.81
N LEU A 266 12.04 8.14 -5.98
CA LEU A 266 12.10 7.90 -4.54
C LEU A 266 11.47 9.04 -3.74
N SER A 267 10.79 8.68 -2.64
CA SER A 267 10.36 9.63 -1.61
C SER A 267 10.46 9.03 -0.21
N GLY A 268 10.67 9.88 0.79
CA GLY A 268 10.82 9.48 2.19
C GLY A 268 12.25 9.16 2.60
N VAL A 269 12.41 8.20 3.50
CA VAL A 269 13.63 7.99 4.29
C VAL A 269 14.45 6.82 3.78
N TYR A 270 15.69 7.10 3.39
CA TYR A 270 16.69 6.15 2.89
C TYR A 270 18.02 6.31 3.62
N LYS A 271 18.86 5.26 3.59
CA LYS A 271 20.28 5.36 3.97
C LYS A 271 21.13 5.64 2.73
N LEU A 272 22.15 6.48 2.86
CA LEU A 272 23.03 6.86 1.76
C LEU A 272 23.69 5.65 1.08
N HIS A 273 24.29 4.74 1.85
CA HIS A 273 24.93 3.54 1.30
C HIS A 273 23.98 2.63 0.51
N ASN A 274 22.70 2.62 0.85
CA ASN A 274 21.69 1.85 0.13
C ASN A 274 21.37 2.48 -1.23
N LEU A 275 21.38 3.80 -1.32
CA LEU A 275 21.23 4.53 -2.58
C LEU A 275 22.45 4.30 -3.48
N GLN A 276 23.66 4.36 -2.91
CA GLN A 276 24.90 4.06 -3.62
C GLN A 276 24.93 2.62 -4.15
N ASP A 277 24.54 1.63 -3.34
CA ASP A 277 24.43 0.22 -3.77
C ASP A 277 23.42 0.05 -4.91
N ALA A 278 22.22 0.63 -4.78
CA ALA A 278 21.20 0.53 -5.81
C ALA A 278 21.67 1.13 -7.14
N GLN A 279 22.34 2.29 -7.09
CA GLN A 279 22.94 2.92 -8.27
C GLN A 279 24.07 2.09 -8.88
N ALA A 280 24.95 1.52 -8.05
CA ALA A 280 26.04 0.64 -8.50
C ALA A 280 25.50 -0.62 -9.21
N ARG A 281 24.32 -1.10 -8.80
CA ARG A 281 23.59 -2.20 -9.45
C ARG A 281 22.83 -1.79 -10.71
N GLY A 282 22.95 -0.53 -11.11
CA GLY A 282 22.47 -0.02 -12.38
C GLY A 282 21.06 0.54 -12.36
N LEU A 283 20.51 0.83 -11.18
CA LEU A 283 19.25 1.57 -11.02
C LEU A 283 19.52 3.09 -11.08
N THR A 284 18.89 3.78 -12.02
CA THR A 284 18.96 5.24 -12.10
C THR A 284 18.02 5.84 -11.04
N ILE A 285 18.50 6.77 -10.21
CA ILE A 285 17.69 7.31 -9.12
C ILE A 285 17.18 8.71 -9.50
N PHE A 286 15.92 8.97 -9.23
CA PHE A 286 15.32 10.31 -9.26
C PHE A 286 14.53 10.54 -7.97
N TRP A 287 14.35 11.79 -7.60
CA TRP A 287 13.61 12.15 -6.39
C TRP A 287 12.25 12.71 -6.75
N SER A 288 11.20 12.29 -6.04
CA SER A 288 9.84 12.79 -6.27
C SER A 288 9.69 14.27 -5.95
N HIS A 289 10.44 14.80 -4.97
CA HIS A 289 10.45 16.24 -4.66
C HIS A 289 11.17 17.09 -5.73
N ASP A 290 11.89 16.46 -6.65
CA ASP A 290 12.61 17.11 -7.75
C ASP A 290 12.37 16.35 -9.07
N ILE A 291 11.07 16.11 -9.36
CA ILE A 291 10.66 15.34 -10.53
C ILE A 291 11.06 16.03 -11.85
N ALA A 292 11.35 17.33 -11.81
CA ALA A 292 11.84 18.09 -12.96
C ALA A 292 13.15 17.52 -13.52
N GLU A 293 14.03 16.96 -12.68
CA GLU A 293 15.27 16.29 -13.12
C GLU A 293 14.98 15.05 -13.99
N LEU A 294 13.96 14.25 -13.62
CA LEU A 294 13.52 13.13 -14.44
C LEU A 294 13.00 13.60 -15.80
N ILE A 295 12.11 14.60 -15.78
CA ILE A 295 11.49 15.14 -16.99
C ILE A 295 12.53 15.77 -17.91
N GLY A 296 13.45 16.57 -17.36
CA GLY A 296 14.55 17.19 -18.09
C GLY A 296 15.47 16.16 -18.72
N TRP A 297 15.82 15.11 -17.98
CA TRP A 297 16.63 14.03 -18.54
C TRP A 297 15.90 13.27 -19.66
N ILE A 298 14.62 12.92 -19.48
CA ILE A 298 13.82 12.29 -20.54
C ILE A 298 13.80 13.19 -21.78
N ALA A 299 13.56 14.48 -21.62
CA ALA A 299 13.53 15.44 -22.74
C ALA A 299 14.88 15.51 -23.48
N SER A 300 16.00 15.37 -22.77
CA SER A 300 17.35 15.34 -23.38
C SER A 300 17.61 14.13 -24.28
N THR A 301 16.76 13.09 -24.22
CA THR A 301 16.87 11.92 -25.10
C THR A 301 16.27 12.12 -26.50
N LYS A 302 15.68 13.30 -26.77
CA LYS A 302 15.13 13.66 -28.08
C LYS A 302 16.19 13.72 -29.18
#